data_AF-A0A7V9GFG1-F1
#
_entry.id   AF-A0A7V9GFG1-F1
#
_cell.length_a   1.000
_cell.length_b   1.000
_cell.length_c   1.000
_cell.angle_alpha   90.00
_cell.angle_beta   90.00
_cell.angle_gamma   90.00
#
_symmetry.space_group_name_H-M   'P 1'
#
loop_
_entity.id
_entity.type
_entity.pdbx_description
1 polymer ?
#
loop_
_entity_poly.entity_id
_entity_poly.type
_entity_poly.pdbx_seq_one_letter_code
_entity_poly.pdbx_strand_id
1 'polypeptide(L)'
;MLAFERRVVEALTTTPDPAARVAVLDWVDGSLRAMPEHLRAGVLLESVVFATVAGMTRRPVAALVATLTASPIAPVRQYVRLLRSLIIFAEHELAPAPFATPAG
;
A
#
# COMPACT_ATOMS: atom_id res chain seq x y z
N MET A 1 6.52 -2.37 -7.98
CA MET A 1 6.36 -2.48 -6.53
C MET A 1 7.38 -3.46 -6.00
N LEU A 2 8.07 -3.11 -4.92
CA LEU A 2 9.02 -3.99 -4.24
C LEU A 2 8.30 -5.05 -3.40
N ALA A 3 8.98 -6.15 -3.07
CA ALA A 3 8.40 -7.22 -2.26
C ALA A 3 7.93 -6.76 -0.88
N PHE A 4 8.61 -5.76 -0.29
CA PHE A 4 8.21 -5.18 0.99
C PHE A 4 6.97 -4.30 0.88
N GLU A 5 6.90 -3.42 -0.14
CA GLU A 5 5.72 -2.62 -0.44
C GLU A 5 4.49 -3.52 -0.63
N ARG A 6 4.64 -4.62 -1.37
CA ARG A 6 3.58 -5.61 -1.55
C ARG A 6 3.02 -6.12 -0.22
N ARG A 7 3.88 -6.53 0.70
CA ARG A 7 3.47 -7.02 2.03
C ARG A 7 2.81 -5.94 2.88
N VAL A 8 3.26 -4.69 2.75
CA VAL A 8 2.66 -3.55 3.46
C VAL A 8 1.26 -3.27 2.91
N VAL A 9 1.09 -3.29 1.59
CA VAL A 9 -0.23 -3.14 0.95
C VAL A 9 -1.15 -4.28 1.36
N GLU A 10 -0.70 -5.54 1.27
CA GLU A 10 -1.45 -6.71 1.74
C GLU A 10 -1.89 -6.60 3.21
N ALA A 11 -1.04 -6.02 4.08
CA ALA A 11 -1.35 -5.82 5.49
C ALA A 11 -2.31 -4.65 5.75
N LEU A 12 -2.41 -3.69 4.83
CA LEU A 12 -3.24 -2.50 4.96
C LEU A 12 -4.59 -2.63 4.24
N THR A 13 -4.69 -3.49 3.23
CA THR A 13 -5.92 -3.76 2.48
C THR A 13 -6.97 -4.41 3.37
N THR A 14 -8.17 -3.84 3.38
CA THR A 14 -9.23 -4.25 4.33
C THR A 14 -10.23 -5.24 3.72
N THR A 15 -10.31 -5.30 2.39
CA THR A 15 -11.24 -6.20 1.70
C THR A 15 -10.94 -7.69 2.00
N PRO A 16 -11.96 -8.50 2.30
CA PRO A 16 -11.81 -9.94 2.53
C PRO A 16 -11.75 -10.76 1.23
N ASP A 17 -12.22 -10.21 0.10
CA ASP A 17 -12.24 -10.91 -1.18
C ASP A 17 -10.82 -11.04 -1.79
N PRO A 18 -10.33 -12.27 -2.05
CA PRO A 18 -9.03 -12.49 -2.68
C PRO A 18 -8.89 -11.84 -4.05
N ALA A 19 -9.95 -11.78 -4.86
CA ALA A 19 -9.89 -11.18 -6.20
C ALA A 19 -9.74 -9.66 -6.10
N ALA A 20 -10.55 -9.01 -5.26
CA ALA A 20 -10.42 -7.58 -4.96
C ALA A 20 -9.03 -7.22 -4.38
N ARG A 21 -8.45 -8.09 -3.54
CA ARG A 21 -7.08 -7.88 -3.02
C ARG A 21 -6.03 -7.83 -4.13
N VAL A 22 -6.09 -8.74 -5.10
CA VAL A 22 -5.17 -8.74 -6.24
C VAL A 22 -5.35 -7.47 -7.08
N ALA A 23 -6.60 -7.08 -7.34
CA ALA A 23 -6.88 -5.86 -8.09
C ALA A 23 -6.35 -4.60 -7.40
N VAL A 24 -6.49 -4.49 -6.07
CA VAL A 24 -5.91 -3.39 -5.28
C VAL A 24 -4.39 -3.38 -5.38
N LEU A 25 -3.74 -4.54 -5.30
CA LEU A 25 -2.28 -4.64 -5.41
C LEU A 25 -1.78 -4.18 -6.79
N ASP A 26 -2.45 -4.58 -7.85
CA ASP A 26 -2.10 -4.21 -9.22
C ASP A 26 -2.33 -2.71 -9.47
N TRP A 27 -3.43 -2.16 -8.94
CA TRP A 27 -3.73 -0.73 -9.02
C TRP A 27 -2.67 0.12 -8.29
N VAL A 28 -2.28 -0.30 -7.08
CA VAL A 28 -1.25 0.40 -6.30
C VAL A 28 0.11 0.30 -6.98
N ASP A 29 0.48 -0.86 -7.55
CA ASP A 29 1.71 -0.99 -8.34
C ASP A 29 1.72 -0.06 -9.56
N GLY A 30 0.61 0.01 -10.29
CA GLY A 30 0.45 0.93 -11.41
C GLY A 30 0.63 2.39 -11.00
N SER A 31 0.00 2.79 -9.90
CA SER A 31 0.09 4.15 -9.34
C SER A 31 1.52 4.52 -8.91
N LEU A 32 2.22 3.61 -8.21
CA LEU A 32 3.62 3.81 -7.83
C LEU A 32 4.54 3.91 -9.05
N ARG A 33 4.24 3.17 -10.12
CA ARG A 33 5.02 3.23 -11.37
C ARG A 33 4.82 4.54 -12.12
N ALA A 34 3.63 5.13 -12.03
CA ALA A 34 3.28 6.40 -12.65
C ALA A 34 3.81 7.64 -11.90
N MET A 35 4.35 7.47 -10.69
CA MET A 35 4.91 8.58 -9.93
C MET A 35 6.16 9.18 -10.60
N PRO A 36 6.34 10.51 -10.53
CA PRO A 36 7.59 11.17 -10.91
C PRO A 36 8.81 10.55 -10.24
N GLU A 37 9.92 10.44 -10.95
CA GLU A 37 11.12 9.70 -10.51
C GLU A 37 11.66 10.14 -9.14
N HIS A 38 11.64 11.44 -8.83
CA HIS A 38 12.11 11.97 -7.56
C HIS A 38 11.23 11.56 -6.37
N LEU A 39 9.90 11.44 -6.58
CA LEU A 39 8.99 10.93 -5.55
C LEU A 39 9.13 9.42 -5.40
N ARG A 40 9.22 8.71 -6.53
CA ARG A 40 9.42 7.26 -6.56
C ARG A 40 10.73 6.85 -5.89
N ALA A 41 11.81 7.60 -6.11
CA ALA A 41 13.10 7.34 -5.48
C ALA A 41 13.02 7.42 -3.94
N GLY A 42 12.27 8.40 -3.40
CA GLY A 42 12.02 8.51 -1.96
C GLY A 42 11.28 7.29 -1.41
N VAL A 43 10.21 6.88 -2.08
CA VAL A 43 9.40 5.70 -1.69
C VAL A 43 10.24 4.41 -1.75
N LEU A 44 11.07 4.25 -2.78
CA LEU A 44 11.96 3.09 -2.92
C LEU A 44 13.03 3.05 -1.83
N LEU A 45 13.65 4.20 -1.52
CA LEU A 45 14.66 4.30 -0.48
C LEU A 45 14.08 3.93 0.89
N GLU A 46 12.94 4.51 1.24
CA GLU A 46 12.23 4.21 2.49
C GLU A 46 11.82 2.72 2.56
N SER A 47 11.32 2.17 1.46
CA SER A 47 10.96 0.76 1.35
C SER A 47 12.13 -0.19 1.59
N VAL A 48 13.31 0.12 1.06
CA VAL A 48 14.52 -0.68 1.28
C VAL A 48 14.96 -0.61 2.74
N VAL A 49 14.97 0.60 3.34
CA VAL A 49 15.33 0.78 4.74
C VAL A 49 14.38 -0.02 5.64
N PHE A 50 13.07 0.06 5.42
CA PHE A 50 12.10 -0.69 6.21
C PHE A 50 12.16 -2.19 5.98
N ALA A 51 12.43 -2.66 4.76
CA ALA A 51 12.62 -4.07 4.47
C ALA A 51 13.80 -4.66 5.27
N THR A 52 14.90 -3.91 5.35
CA THR A 52 16.07 -4.28 6.16
C THR A 52 15.72 -4.37 7.65
N VAL A 53 15.06 -3.34 8.20
CA VAL A 53 14.63 -3.33 9.61
C VAL A 53 13.65 -4.47 9.92
N ALA A 54 12.72 -4.77 8.99
CA ALA A 54 11.79 -5.89 9.12
C ALA A 54 12.52 -7.24 9.16
N GLY A 55 13.50 -7.43 8.26
CA GLY A 55 14.32 -8.64 8.20
C GLY A 55 15.13 -8.86 9.48
N MET A 56 15.66 -7.78 10.07
CA MET A 56 16.43 -7.84 11.32
C MET A 56 15.54 -8.14 12.54
N THR A 57 14.33 -7.57 12.60
CA THR A 57 13.44 -7.70 13.76
C THR A 57 12.57 -8.96 13.75
N ARG A 58 12.45 -9.65 12.60
CA ARG A 58 11.56 -10.81 12.38
C ARG A 58 10.10 -10.58 12.84
N ARG A 59 9.67 -9.32 12.95
CA ARG A 59 8.33 -8.96 13.40
C ARG A 59 7.31 -9.16 12.27
N PRO A 60 6.04 -9.48 12.61
CA PRO A 60 4.98 -9.51 11.61
C PRO A 60 4.82 -8.12 10.98
N VAL A 61 4.60 -8.08 9.67
CA VAL A 61 4.51 -6.82 8.89
C VAL A 61 3.43 -5.88 9.45
N ALA A 62 2.30 -6.41 9.93
CA ALA A 62 1.26 -5.62 10.59
C ALA A 62 1.78 -4.85 11.82
N ALA A 63 2.58 -5.49 12.68
CA ALA A 63 3.17 -4.83 13.85
C ALA A 63 4.21 -3.79 13.47
N LEU A 64 4.97 -4.05 12.39
CA LEU A 64 5.88 -3.06 11.82
C LEU A 64 5.10 -1.85 11.29
N VAL A 65 4.04 -2.05 10.51
CA VAL A 65 3.18 -0.98 10.00
C VAL A 65 2.59 -0.14 11.14
N ALA A 66 2.13 -0.78 12.22
CA ALA A 66 1.66 -0.07 13.41
C ALA A 66 2.78 0.80 14.04
N THR A 67 4.00 0.27 14.12
CA THR A 67 5.18 0.99 14.63
C THR A 67 5.54 2.17 13.72
N LEU A 68 5.54 1.98 12.40
CA LEU A 68 5.83 3.04 11.43
C LEU A 68 4.77 4.14 11.47
N THR A 69 3.50 3.77 11.64
CA THR A 69 2.38 4.73 11.79
C THR A 69 2.57 5.60 13.04
N ALA A 70 3.07 5.02 14.13
CA ALA A 70 3.33 5.72 15.39
C ALA A 70 4.70 6.42 15.44
N SER A 71 5.52 6.31 14.39
CA SER A 71 6.88 6.85 14.38
C SER A 71 6.87 8.38 14.58
N PRO A 72 7.80 8.94 15.37
CA PRO A 72 7.94 10.40 15.50
C PRO A 72 8.48 11.05 14.22
N ILE A 73 9.08 10.27 13.32
CA ILE A 73 9.71 10.74 12.08
C ILE A 73 8.63 11.01 11.03
N ALA A 74 8.48 12.27 10.61
CA ALA A 74 7.43 12.69 9.70
C ALA A 74 7.44 11.97 8.33
N PRO A 75 8.59 11.80 7.64
CA PRO A 75 8.67 11.01 6.41
C PRO A 75 8.15 9.57 6.56
N VAL A 76 8.49 8.90 7.65
CA VAL A 76 8.04 7.52 7.93
C VAL A 76 6.52 7.43 8.03
N ARG A 77 5.88 8.41 8.70
CA ARG A 77 4.42 8.47 8.75
C ARG A 77 3.82 8.80 7.38
N GLN A 78 4.48 9.66 6.61
CA GLN A 78 4.03 10.07 5.27
C GLN A 78 4.04 8.88 4.31
N TYR A 79 5.04 8.01 4.37
CA TYR A 79 5.07 6.74 3.62
C TYR A 79 3.82 5.88 3.85
N VAL A 80 3.49 5.62 5.12
CA VAL A 80 2.31 4.79 5.46
C VAL A 80 1.01 5.48 5.03
N ARG A 81 0.93 6.81 5.20
CA ARG A 81 -0.23 7.59 4.77
C ARG A 81 -0.43 7.56 3.26
N LEU A 82 0.66 7.66 2.49
CA LEU A 82 0.64 7.56 1.04
C LEU A 82 0.08 6.20 0.61
N LEU A 83 0.65 5.09 1.09
CA LEU A 83 0.17 3.75 0.74
C LEU A 83 -1.30 3.55 1.14
N ARG A 84 -1.69 3.99 2.34
CA ARG A 84 -3.09 3.92 2.79
C ARG A 84 -4.02 4.73 1.88
N SER A 85 -3.60 5.91 1.43
CA SER A 85 -4.41 6.73 0.52
C SER A 85 -4.60 6.07 -0.84
N LEU A 86 -3.56 5.44 -1.39
CA LEU A 86 -3.63 4.69 -2.64
C LEU A 86 -4.57 3.48 -2.53
N ILE A 87 -4.50 2.76 -1.41
CA ILE A 87 -5.39 1.61 -1.16
C ILE A 87 -6.85 2.06 -1.09
N ILE A 88 -7.15 3.13 -0.34
CA ILE A 88 -8.51 3.67 -0.24
C ILE A 88 -9.02 4.09 -1.63
N PHE A 89 -8.18 4.71 -2.44
CA PHE A 89 -8.56 5.11 -3.80
C PHE A 89 -8.82 3.88 -4.69
N ALA A 90 -7.95 2.88 -4.63
CA ALA A 90 -8.13 1.61 -5.34
C ALA A 90 -9.43 0.90 -4.92
N GLU A 91 -9.70 0.79 -3.62
CA GLU A 91 -10.91 0.16 -3.09
C GLU A 91 -12.18 0.90 -3.55
N HIS A 92 -12.13 2.23 -3.70
CA HIS A 92 -13.24 3.02 -4.23
C HIS A 92 -13.43 2.89 -5.74
N GLU A 93 -12.34 2.91 -6.52
CA GLU A 93 -12.40 2.84 -7.98
C GLU A 93 -12.77 1.43 -8.48
N LEU A 94 -12.35 0.41 -7.74
CA LEU A 94 -12.64 -1.00 -8.02
C LEU A 94 -13.98 -1.45 -7.41
N ALA A 95 -14.64 -0.62 -6.61
CA ALA A 95 -15.95 -0.94 -6.09
C ALA A 95 -16.95 -1.09 -7.26
N PRO A 96 -17.78 -2.15 -7.26
CA PRO A 96 -18.77 -2.33 -8.32
C PRO A 96 -19.68 -1.10 -8.39
N ALA A 97 -19.80 -0.52 -9.59
CA ALA A 97 -20.60 0.68 -9.80
C ALA A 97 -22.05 0.45 -9.31
N PRO A 98 -22.59 1.31 -8.42
CA PRO A 98 -23.92 1.12 -7.84
C PRO A 98 -25.08 1.24 -8.85
N PHE A 99 -24.80 1.57 -10.12
CA PHE A 99 -25.80 1.85 -11.15
C PHE A 99 -25.71 0.95 -12.39
N ALA A 100 -25.22 -0.29 -12.26
CA ALA A 100 -25.49 -1.29 -13.28
C ALA A 100 -26.98 -1.68 -13.24
N THR A 101 -27.83 -0.83 -13.80
CA THR A 101 -29.26 -1.12 -14.01
C THR A 101 -29.33 -2.36 -14.91
N PRO A 102 -30.05 -3.43 -14.51
CA PRO A 102 -30.31 -4.52 -15.43
C PRO A 102 -31.12 -3.95 -16.59
N ALA A 103 -30.56 -4.02 -17.81
CA ALA A 103 -31.34 -3.84 -19.02
C ALA A 103 -32.40 -4.94 -19.02
N GLY A 104 -33.67 -4.53 -18.97
CA GLY A 104 -34.84 -5.42 -18.97
C GLY A 104 -35.03 -6.17 -20.27
#